data_AF-A0A2T5BL03-F1
#
_entry.id   AF-A0A2T5BL03-F1
#
_cell.length_a   1.000
_cell.length_b   1.000
_cell.length_c   1.000
_cell.angle_alpha   90.00
_cell.angle_beta   90.00
_cell.angle_gamma   90.00
#
_symmetry.space_group_name_H-M   'P 1'
#
loop_
_entity.id
_entity.type
_entity.pdbx_description
1 polymer ?
#
loop_
_entity_poly.entity_id
_entity_poly.type
_entity_poly.pdbx_seq_one_letter_code
_entity_poly.pdbx_strand_id
1 'polypeptide(L)' 'CPNGFEAIPQLTERLVYDIPTPTIENGQVKNPYAVDSFPEQLHKPATDHNDFISITTGGLANKIADCINSGKQCR' A
#
# COMPACT_ATOMS: atom_id res chain seq x y z
N CYS A 1 -3.35 23.43 -4.62
CA CYS A 1 -1.90 23.31 -4.45
C CYS A 1 -1.27 24.69 -4.64
N PRO A 2 -0.12 25.02 -4.01
CA PRO A 2 0.59 26.28 -4.27
C PRO A 2 0.91 26.44 -5.77
N ASN A 3 1.22 27.66 -6.20
CA ASN A 3 1.62 27.91 -7.59
C ASN A 3 2.77 26.99 -8.01
N GLY A 4 2.64 26.34 -9.17
CA GLY A 4 3.61 25.38 -9.69
C GLY A 4 3.39 23.92 -9.28
N PHE A 5 2.33 23.62 -8.50
CA PHE A 5 1.96 22.25 -8.13
C PHE A 5 0.65 21.84 -8.79
N GLU A 6 0.60 20.59 -9.27
CA GLU A 6 -0.60 19.95 -9.82
C GLU A 6 -1.24 19.01 -8.80
N ALA A 7 -2.56 18.92 -8.80
CA ALA A 7 -3.27 17.98 -7.93
C ALA A 7 -3.18 16.58 -8.54
N ILE A 8 -2.48 15.66 -7.86
CA ILE A 8 -2.47 14.25 -8.25
C ILE A 8 -3.73 13.59 -7.68
N PRO A 9 -4.48 12.81 -8.48
CA PRO A 9 -5.60 12.03 -7.96
C PRO A 9 -5.16 11.14 -6.80
N GLN A 10 -5.87 11.23 -5.69
CA GLN A 10 -5.62 10.34 -4.56
C GLN A 10 -6.11 8.94 -4.90
N LEU A 11 -5.24 7.94 -4.75
CA LEU A 11 -5.64 6.54 -4.67
C LEU A 11 -6.01 6.25 -3.22
N THR A 12 -7.25 5.82 -2.98
CA THR A 12 -7.68 5.30 -1.67
C THR A 12 -7.92 3.81 -1.79
N GLU A 13 -7.15 3.03 -1.05
CA GLU A 13 -7.35 1.60 -0.90
C GLU A 13 -8.12 1.32 0.39
N ARG A 14 -9.15 0.47 0.31
CA ARG A 14 -9.92 0.03 1.49
C ARG A 14 -10.08 -1.48 1.46
N LEU A 15 -9.44 -2.15 2.41
CA LEU A 15 -9.58 -3.58 2.67
C LEU A 15 -10.71 -3.79 3.69
N VAL A 16 -11.67 -4.67 3.37
CA VAL A 16 -12.80 -5.01 4.24
C VAL A 16 -12.83 -6.52 4.41
N TYR A 17 -12.82 -6.98 5.66
CA TYR A 17 -12.80 -8.39 6.00
C TYR A 17 -14.06 -8.74 6.81
N ASP A 18 -14.71 -9.85 6.44
CA ASP A 18 -15.82 -10.42 7.22
C ASP A 18 -15.24 -11.45 8.22
N ILE A 19 -14.83 -10.95 9.38
CA ILE A 19 -14.18 -11.73 10.44
C ILE A 19 -14.77 -11.35 11.81
N PRO A 20 -14.73 -12.25 12.80
CA PRO A 20 -15.13 -11.91 14.16
C PRO A 20 -14.35 -10.71 14.68
N THR A 21 -15.05 -9.70 15.18
CA THR A 21 -14.44 -8.50 15.77
C THR A 21 -13.57 -8.89 16.97
N PRO A 22 -12.30 -8.42 17.05
CA PRO A 22 -11.49 -8.62 18.24
C PRO A 22 -12.12 -7.96 19.47
N THR A 23 -12.18 -8.69 20.58
CA THR A 23 -12.67 -8.18 21.86
C THR A 23 -11.58 -8.25 22.93
N ILE A 24 -11.75 -7.49 24.02
CA ILE A 24 -10.90 -7.61 25.21
C ILE A 24 -11.72 -8.29 26.31
N GLU A 25 -11.25 -9.43 26.80
CA GLU A 25 -11.84 -10.19 27.89
C GLU A 25 -10.77 -10.43 28.96
N ASN A 26 -11.03 -10.02 30.21
CA ASN A 26 -10.09 -10.18 31.34
C ASN A 26 -8.67 -9.66 31.04
N GLY A 27 -8.56 -8.56 30.28
CA GLY A 27 -7.28 -7.97 29.89
C GLY A 27 -6.54 -8.69 28.75
N GLN A 28 -7.16 -9.68 28.11
CA GLN A 28 -6.59 -10.41 26.97
C GLN A 28 -7.41 -10.19 25.70
N VAL A 29 -6.73 -10.10 24.55
CA VAL A 29 -7.39 -10.02 23.23
C VAL A 29 -7.96 -11.38 22.84
N LYS A 30 -9.23 -11.41 22.45
CA LYS A 30 -9.92 -12.57 21.87
C LYS A 30 -10.17 -12.33 20.38
N ASN A 31 -10.11 -13.42 19.61
CA ASN A 31 -10.22 -13.40 18.15
C ASN A 31 -9.29 -12.38 17.48
N PRO A 32 -7.97 -12.38 17.79
CA PRO A 32 -7.04 -11.49 17.13
C PRO A 32 -6.99 -11.83 15.63
N TYR A 33 -6.89 -10.80 14.80
CA TYR A 33 -6.52 -10.95 13.40
C TYR A 33 -5.36 -10.00 13.11
N ALA A 34 -4.56 -10.36 12.13
CA ALA A 34 -3.51 -9.52 11.61
C ALA A 34 -3.48 -9.70 10.08
N VAL A 35 -3.11 -8.63 9.38
CA VAL A 35 -2.97 -8.63 7.92
C VAL A 35 -1.49 -8.73 7.63
N ASP A 36 -1.09 -9.78 6.90
CA ASP A 36 0.27 -9.94 6.40
C ASP A 36 0.24 -9.94 4.88
N SER A 37 1.09 -9.11 4.26
CA SER A 37 1.32 -9.13 2.81
C SER A 37 2.02 -10.43 2.37
N PHE A 38 2.83 -11.04 3.25
CA PHE A 38 3.49 -12.33 3.02
C PHE A 38 3.51 -13.21 4.29
N PRO A 39 3.21 -14.53 4.20
CA PRO A 39 3.16 -15.43 5.36
C PRO A 39 4.45 -15.49 6.20
N GLU A 40 5.60 -15.24 5.58
CA GLU A 40 6.91 -15.31 6.23
C GLU A 40 7.18 -14.14 7.19
N GLN A 41 6.34 -13.11 7.17
CA GLN A 41 6.53 -11.89 7.96
C GLN A 41 6.08 -12.05 9.41
N LEU A 42 5.22 -13.03 9.71
CA LEU A 42 4.82 -13.41 11.07
C LEU A 42 4.33 -12.22 11.91
N HIS A 43 3.62 -11.27 11.28
CA HIS A 43 3.11 -10.07 11.95
C HIS A 43 4.18 -9.22 12.67
N LYS A 44 5.44 -9.25 12.21
CA LYS A 44 6.53 -8.49 12.83
C LYS A 44 6.43 -7.00 12.44
N PRO A 45 6.41 -6.06 13.41
CA PRO A 45 6.35 -4.63 13.10
C PRO A 45 7.50 -4.14 12.21
N ALA A 46 8.67 -4.80 12.27
CA ALA A 46 9.84 -4.44 11.48
C ALA A 46 9.71 -4.76 9.99
N THR A 47 8.76 -5.61 9.61
CA THR A 47 8.55 -6.04 8.23
C THR A 47 7.14 -5.75 7.73
N ASP A 48 6.38 -4.98 8.50
CA ASP A 48 5.07 -4.48 8.10
C ASP A 48 5.21 -3.49 6.93
N HIS A 49 4.37 -3.67 5.92
CA HIS A 49 4.34 -2.85 4.70
C HIS A 49 2.97 -3.00 4.04
N ASN A 50 2.50 -1.93 3.36
CA ASN A 50 1.29 -2.04 2.55
C ASN A 50 1.55 -2.88 1.28
N ASP A 51 0.48 -3.41 0.70
CA ASP A 51 0.52 -4.14 -0.58
C ASP A 51 1.13 -3.28 -1.70
N PHE A 52 1.78 -3.94 -2.67
CA PHE A 52 2.28 -3.31 -3.88
C PHE A 52 1.36 -3.59 -5.05
N ILE A 53 0.67 -2.55 -5.53
CA ILE A 53 -0.22 -2.65 -6.69
C ILE A 53 0.43 -1.96 -7.89
N SER A 54 0.85 -2.74 -8.89
CA SER A 54 1.27 -2.21 -10.19
C SER A 54 0.07 -2.05 -11.12
N ILE A 55 -0.43 -0.83 -11.26
CA ILE A 55 -1.54 -0.48 -12.17
C ILE A 55 -1.07 -0.05 -13.57
N THR A 56 0.24 -0.15 -13.85
CA THR A 56 0.79 0.27 -15.14
C THR A 56 0.52 -0.78 -16.22
N THR A 57 -0.03 -0.34 -17.36
CA THR A 57 -0.35 -1.22 -18.49
C THR A 57 0.39 -0.78 -19.76
N GLY A 58 0.48 -1.67 -20.76
CA GLY A 58 1.04 -1.31 -22.07
C GLY A 58 2.50 -0.84 -22.06
N GLY A 59 3.32 -1.31 -21.10
CA GLY A 59 4.73 -0.90 -20.97
C GLY A 59 4.94 0.46 -20.30
N LEU A 60 3.90 1.04 -19.69
CA LEU A 60 3.98 2.33 -19.00
C LEU A 60 5.04 2.35 -17.88
N ALA A 61 5.24 1.25 -17.14
CA ALA A 61 6.29 1.16 -16.13
C ALA A 61 7.69 1.46 -16.70
N ASN A 62 8.02 0.85 -17.83
CA ASN A 62 9.31 1.03 -18.50
C ASN A 62 9.46 2.46 -19.00
N LYS A 63 8.40 3.02 -19.60
CA LYS A 63 8.41 4.42 -20.07
C LYS A 63 8.65 5.41 -18.93
N ILE A 64 8.04 5.18 -17.76
CA ILE A 64 8.26 6.00 -16.55
C ILE A 64 9.72 5.87 -16.11
N ALA A 65 10.22 4.64 -15.97
CA ALA A 65 11.60 4.37 -15.55
C ALA A 65 12.63 5.01 -16.48
N ASP A 66 12.52 4.80 -17.79
CA ASP A 66 13.42 5.37 -18.79
C ASP A 66 13.44 6.91 -18.76
N CYS A 67 12.27 7.51 -18.55
CA CYS A 67 12.15 8.95 -18.52
C CYS A 67 12.80 9.57 -17.28
N ILE A 68 12.57 8.97 -16.10
CA ILE A 68 13.23 9.37 -14.85
C ILE A 68 14.74 9.16 -14.95
N ASN A 69 15.17 7.97 -15.40
CA ASN A 69 16.57 7.58 -15.45
C ASN A 69 17.38 8.38 -16.49
N SER A 70 16.72 8.99 -17.48
CA SER A 70 17.36 9.89 -18.45
C SER A 70 17.35 11.37 -18.04
N GLY A 71 16.86 11.70 -16.84
CA GLY A 71 16.83 13.08 -16.33
C GLY A 71 15.90 14.02 -17.08
N LYS A 72 14.90 13.49 -17.80
CA LYS A 72 13.95 14.28 -18.59
C LYS A 72 12.80 14.80 -17.71
N GLN A 73 12.23 15.94 -18.08
CA GLN A 73 10.89 16.31 -17.61
C GLN A 73 9.84 15.55 -18.44
N CYS A 74 9.33 14.47 -17.87
CA CYS A 74 8.28 13.64 -18.43
C CYS A 74 6.94 14.37 -18.39
N ARG A 75 6.19 14.33 -19.50
CA ARG A 75 4.79 14.81 -19.59
C ARG A 75 3.93 13.72 -20.22
#